data_AF-A0A6A5VXE0-F1
#
_entry.id   AF-A0A6A5VXE0-F1
#
_cell.length_a   1.000
_cell.length_b   1.000
_cell.length_c   1.000
_cell.angle_alpha   90.00
_cell.angle_beta   90.00
_cell.angle_gamma   90.00
#
_symmetry.space_group_name_H-M   'P 1'
#
loop_
_entity.id
_entity.type
_entity.pdbx_description
1 polymer ?
#
loop_
_entity_poly.entity_id
_entity_poly.type
_entity_poly.pdbx_seq_one_letter_code
_entity_poly.pdbx_strand_id
1 'polypeptide(L)'
;MESDKRRMRKDFVVPKRHVKRVKTALEERNLLDKTRKITSDEQNVGLKDQYMVIGTTITVPAEEADIDDQDHEQPQKELIEGMGLGDLANDIIVRHSPFLEPDARVPSQKNPMLKALEGALESLDKELLTSLDLTIEALISSFPTAYTIYKPMVLLPPNTLTSPPWSKLTSSLAPPTPDLTPIWKALAASVGCTHLALNAGIPLRSASNPPPNPPSNPAERNTNEPPTSPPPAP
;
A
#
# COMPACT_ATOMS: atom_id res chain seq x y z
N MET A 1 42.20 11.75 5.69
CA MET A 1 41.22 11.63 6.79
C MET A 1 40.13 12.61 6.47
N GLU A 2 39.18 12.19 5.65
CA GLU A 2 38.04 13.00 5.26
C GLU A 2 37.12 13.08 6.47
N SER A 3 36.94 14.26 7.06
CA SER A 3 36.04 14.45 8.19
C SER A 3 34.62 14.06 7.76
N ASP A 4 34.02 13.07 8.42
CA ASP A 4 32.59 12.76 8.35
C ASP A 4 31.80 13.99 8.80
N LYS A 5 31.56 14.91 7.85
CA LYS A 5 30.68 16.06 8.06
C LYS A 5 29.29 15.49 8.31
N ARG A 6 28.82 15.60 9.55
CA ARG A 6 27.44 15.26 9.91
C ARG A 6 26.51 16.00 8.96
N ARG A 7 25.69 15.25 8.21
CA ARG A 7 24.64 15.82 7.37
C ARG A 7 23.38 15.89 8.21
N MET A 8 22.65 16.99 8.10
CA MET A 8 21.31 17.11 8.66
C MET A 8 20.31 17.09 7.51
N ARG A 9 19.09 16.66 7.80
CA ARG A 9 17.99 16.59 6.85
C ARG A 9 16.89 17.54 7.32
N LYS A 10 16.17 18.12 6.36
CA LYS A 10 15.01 18.97 6.65
C LYS A 10 13.77 18.09 6.78
N ASP A 11 13.04 18.24 7.88
CA ASP A 11 11.74 17.63 8.13
C ASP A 11 10.71 18.75 8.17
N PHE A 12 9.56 18.55 7.52
CA PHE A 12 8.53 19.56 7.41
C PHE A 12 7.44 19.27 8.44
N VAL A 13 7.23 20.18 9.38
CA VAL A 13 6.14 20.14 10.35
C VAL A 13 5.01 21.02 9.82
N VAL A 14 3.89 20.38 9.49
CA VAL A 14 2.82 21.03 8.74
C VAL A 14 1.45 20.78 9.37
N PRO A 15 0.52 21.74 9.33
CA PRO A 15 -0.85 21.52 9.74
C PRO A 15 -1.48 20.36 8.98
N LYS A 16 -2.27 19.54 9.66
CA LYS A 16 -2.93 18.33 9.13
C LYS A 16 -3.74 18.61 7.86
N ARG A 17 -4.36 19.79 7.79
CA ARG A 17 -5.11 20.29 6.62
C ARG A 17 -4.26 20.44 5.35
N HIS A 18 -2.95 20.65 5.48
CA HIS A 18 -2.03 20.89 4.37
C HIS A 18 -1.15 19.69 4.02
N VAL A 19 -1.15 18.63 4.85
CA VAL A 19 -0.31 17.43 4.69
C VAL A 19 -0.40 16.84 3.30
N LYS A 20 -1.60 16.67 2.76
CA LYS A 20 -1.79 16.05 1.45
C LYS A 20 -1.11 16.88 0.36
N ARG A 21 -1.26 18.21 0.40
CA ARG A 21 -0.70 19.12 -0.59
C ARG A 21 0.82 19.16 -0.52
N VAL A 22 1.37 19.26 0.70
CA VAL A 22 2.82 19.26 0.94
C VAL A 22 3.43 17.91 0.52
N LYS A 23 2.78 16.79 0.89
CA LYS A 23 3.19 15.45 0.48
C LYS A 23 3.21 15.32 -1.05
N THR A 24 2.14 15.72 -1.73
CA THR A 24 2.07 15.65 -3.20
C THR A 24 3.18 16.48 -3.85
N ALA A 25 3.41 17.72 -3.40
CA ALA A 25 4.48 18.57 -3.94
C ALA A 25 5.89 17.98 -3.73
N LEU A 26 6.13 17.33 -2.59
CA LEU A 26 7.37 16.60 -2.31
C LEU A 26 7.51 15.34 -3.18
N GLU A 27 6.43 14.60 -3.43
CA GLU A 27 6.42 13.42 -4.29
C GLU A 27 6.70 13.77 -5.75
N GLU A 28 6.07 14.81 -6.28
CA GLU A 28 6.27 15.29 -7.66
C GLU A 28 7.73 15.67 -7.95
N ARG A 29 8.46 16.13 -6.92
CA ARG A 29 9.86 16.55 -7.02
C ARG A 29 10.85 15.49 -6.52
N ASN A 30 10.37 14.29 -6.14
CA ASN A 30 11.18 13.23 -5.52
C ASN A 30 11.94 13.67 -4.25
N LEU A 31 11.38 14.63 -3.51
CA LEU A 31 11.91 15.16 -2.25
C LEU A 31 11.31 14.50 -1.01
N LEU A 32 10.30 13.63 -1.17
CA LEU A 32 9.70 12.88 -0.07
C LEU A 32 10.56 11.68 0.32
N ASP A 33 10.88 11.58 1.62
CA ASP A 33 11.51 10.38 2.17
C ASP A 33 10.46 9.28 2.38
N LYS A 34 10.37 8.37 1.40
CA LYS A 34 9.43 7.23 1.43
C LYS A 34 9.77 6.17 2.48
N THR A 35 10.97 6.24 3.08
CA THR A 35 11.39 5.28 4.12
C THR A 35 10.80 5.62 5.49
N ARG A 36 10.35 6.87 5.68
CA ARG A 36 9.75 7.33 6.94
C ARG A 36 8.24 7.47 6.81
N LYS A 37 7.54 7.03 7.85
CA LYS A 37 6.11 7.31 8.00
C LYS A 37 5.92 8.77 8.38
N ILE A 38 4.84 9.36 7.87
CA ILE A 38 4.34 10.66 8.34
C ILE A 38 3.77 10.43 9.74
N THR A 39 4.32 11.10 10.74
CA THR A 39 3.94 10.96 12.16
C THR A 39 3.37 12.27 12.70
N SER A 40 2.59 12.21 13.77
CA SER A 40 2.13 13.41 14.46
C SER A 40 3.28 14.08 15.22
N ASP A 41 3.24 15.40 15.34
CA ASP A 41 4.28 16.13 16.09
C ASP A 41 4.05 16.04 17.61
N GLU A 42 4.89 15.28 18.30
CA GLU A 42 4.79 15.07 19.76
C GLU A 42 5.40 16.21 20.59
N GLN A 43 6.24 17.06 19.98
CA GLN A 43 6.95 18.14 20.69
C GLN A 43 6.04 19.33 21.02
N ASN A 44 4.90 19.45 20.34
CA ASN A 44 3.92 20.50 20.59
C ASN A 44 2.79 19.95 21.48
N VAL A 45 3.02 19.96 22.80
CA VAL A 45 2.19 19.26 23.81
C VAL A 45 0.73 19.73 23.85
N GLY A 46 0.39 20.89 23.26
CA GLY A 46 -0.99 21.41 23.14
C GLY A 46 -1.66 21.21 21.76
N LEU A 47 -0.94 20.76 20.74
CA LEU A 47 -1.40 20.68 19.34
C LEU A 47 -1.10 19.33 18.68
N LYS A 48 -0.95 18.27 19.50
CA LYS A 48 -0.48 16.93 19.10
C LYS A 48 -1.24 16.28 17.93
N ASP A 49 -2.46 16.72 17.62
CA ASP A 49 -3.25 16.20 16.49
C ASP A 49 -3.38 17.18 15.30
N GLN A 50 -2.87 18.40 15.44
CA GLN A 50 -3.01 19.44 14.43
C GLN A 50 -1.82 19.50 13.49
N TYR A 51 -0.66 19.00 13.89
CA TYR A 51 0.56 19.04 13.08
C TYR A 51 1.10 17.64 12.80
N MET A 52 1.63 17.46 11.60
CA MET A 52 2.24 16.23 11.11
C MET A 52 3.65 16.53 10.62
N VAL A 53 4.55 15.60 10.87
CA VAL A 53 5.95 15.64 10.45
C VAL A 53 6.10 14.83 9.18
N ILE A 54 6.59 15.48 8.12
CA ILE A 54 6.86 14.87 6.82
C ILE A 54 8.38 14.85 6.62
N GLY A 55 8.97 13.66 6.55
CA GLY A 55 10.39 13.51 6.28
C GLY A 55 10.73 13.86 4.83
N THR A 56 11.77 14.68 4.63
CA THR A 56 12.27 14.97 3.27
C THR A 56 13.65 14.35 3.04
N THR A 57 14.05 14.28 1.77
CA THR A 57 15.41 13.89 1.33
C THR A 57 16.36 15.08 1.22
N ILE A 58 15.92 16.28 1.61
CA ILE A 58 16.70 17.51 1.50
C ILE A 58 17.74 17.54 2.62
N THR A 59 19.02 17.56 2.25
CA THR A 59 20.14 17.59 3.20
C THR A 59 20.80 18.97 3.27
N VAL A 60 21.23 19.35 4.47
CA VAL A 60 22.06 20.52 4.74
C VAL A 60 23.32 20.13 5.52
N PRO A 61 24.44 20.84 5.34
CA PRO A 61 25.64 20.67 6.17
C PRO A 61 25.31 20.98 7.64
N ALA A 62 25.82 20.20 8.61
CA ALA A 62 25.59 20.49 10.03
C ALA A 62 26.10 21.88 10.48
N GLU A 63 27.10 22.43 9.78
CA GLU A 63 27.61 23.79 10.02
C GLU A 63 26.54 24.88 9.80
N GLU A 64 25.51 24.61 8.99
CA GLU A 64 24.40 25.53 8.72
C GLU A 64 23.18 25.27 9.64
N ALA A 65 23.23 24.23 10.48
CA ALA A 65 22.09 23.82 11.31
C ALA A 65 22.17 24.32 12.77
N ASP A 66 23.35 24.77 13.21
CA ASP A 66 23.59 25.33 14.55
C ASP A 66 23.53 26.88 14.59
N ILE A 67 23.19 27.52 13.47
CA ILE A 67 23.09 28.99 13.39
C ILE A 67 21.66 29.40 13.80
N ASP A 68 21.58 30.12 14.92
CA ASP A 68 20.38 30.62 15.61
C ASP A 68 19.35 31.25 14.62
N ASP A 69 18.24 30.52 14.45
CA ASP A 69 16.89 30.73 13.88
C ASP A 69 16.40 32.04 13.20
N GLN A 70 17.21 33.06 12.88
CA GLN A 70 16.70 34.29 12.23
C GLN A 70 17.12 34.52 10.77
N ASP A 71 18.31 34.09 10.34
CA ASP A 71 18.81 34.41 8.99
C ASP A 71 18.46 33.37 7.91
N HIS A 72 17.83 32.25 8.29
CA HIS A 72 17.49 31.15 7.37
C HIS A 72 16.05 31.14 6.85
N GLU A 73 15.21 32.12 7.23
CA GLU A 73 13.83 32.21 6.73
C GLU A 73 13.78 32.38 5.21
N GLN A 74 14.73 33.13 4.63
CA GLN A 74 14.73 33.48 3.22
C GLN A 74 15.01 32.27 2.29
N PRO A 75 16.07 31.48 2.50
CA PRO A 75 16.30 30.26 1.69
C PRO A 75 15.23 29.19 1.92
N GLN A 76 14.58 29.17 3.10
CA GLN A 76 13.45 28.28 3.34
C GLN A 76 12.20 28.68 2.56
N LYS A 77 11.86 29.98 2.55
CA LYS A 77 10.73 30.50 1.78
C LYS A 77 10.92 30.27 0.29
N GLU A 78 12.13 30.48 -0.23
CA GLU A 78 12.46 30.20 -1.64
C GLU A 78 12.31 28.70 -1.98
N LEU A 79 12.76 27.81 -1.08
CA LEU A 79 12.57 26.37 -1.25
C LEU A 79 11.08 25.99 -1.30
N ILE A 80 10.27 26.54 -0.38
CA ILE A 80 8.82 26.30 -0.31
C ILE A 80 8.09 26.89 -1.53
N GLU A 81 8.51 28.06 -1.99
CA GLU A 81 7.98 28.73 -3.18
C GLU A 81 8.32 27.97 -4.45
N GLY A 82 9.56 27.48 -4.59
CA GLY A 82 9.97 26.58 -5.68
C GLY A 82 9.19 25.26 -5.71
N MET A 83 8.57 24.88 -4.58
CA MET A 83 7.66 23.75 -4.49
C MET A 83 6.20 24.07 -4.86
N GLY A 84 5.87 25.32 -5.18
CA GLY A 84 4.49 25.76 -5.44
C GLY A 84 3.64 25.79 -4.15
N LEU A 85 4.30 25.92 -3.00
CA LEU A 85 3.69 25.96 -1.68
C LEU A 85 3.89 27.34 -1.00
N GLY A 86 4.20 28.39 -1.78
CA GLY A 86 4.53 29.71 -1.24
C GLY A 86 3.44 30.32 -0.36
N ASP A 87 2.17 30.03 -0.65
CA ASP A 87 1.02 30.42 0.18
C ASP A 87 0.98 29.71 1.54
N LEU A 88 1.70 28.61 1.70
CA LEU A 88 1.84 27.84 2.93
C LEU A 88 3.17 28.11 3.64
N ALA A 89 4.02 29.02 3.15
CA ALA A 89 5.36 29.23 3.70
C ALA A 89 5.37 29.63 5.18
N ASN A 90 4.33 30.33 5.65
CA ASN A 90 4.17 30.69 7.06
C ASN A 90 3.56 29.57 7.92
N ASP A 91 2.93 28.59 7.28
CA ASP A 91 2.28 27.45 7.95
C ASP A 91 3.22 26.23 8.06
N ILE A 92 4.33 26.21 7.30
CA ILE A 92 5.31 25.11 7.27
C ILE A 92 6.51 25.47 8.14
N ILE A 93 6.72 24.70 9.20
CA ILE A 93 7.91 24.80 10.04
C ILE A 93 8.92 23.76 9.55
N VAL A 94 10.16 24.17 9.29
CA VAL A 94 11.25 23.25 8.92
C VAL A 94 12.05 22.92 10.16
N ARG A 95 12.20 21.63 10.44
CA ARG A 95 13.08 21.10 11.48
C ARG A 95 14.28 20.42 10.87
N HIS A 96 15.41 20.49 11.56
CA HIS A 96 16.60 19.73 11.19
C HIS A 96 16.64 18.46 12.04
N SER A 97 16.67 17.30 11.39
CA SER A 97 16.94 16.03 12.06
C SER A 97 18.26 15.47 11.55
N PRO A 98 18.97 14.65 12.34
CA PRO A 98 20.20 14.03 11.88
C PRO A 98 19.89 13.18 10.64
N PHE A 99 20.66 13.35 9.58
CA PHE A 99 20.63 12.42 8.45
C PHE A 99 21.34 11.16 8.92
N LEU A 100 20.56 10.27 9.54
CA LEU A 100 20.96 8.88 9.64
C LEU A 100 20.87 8.36 8.21
N GLU A 101 22.02 8.11 7.58
CA GLU A 101 22.04 7.27 6.39
C GLU A 101 21.20 6.03 6.73
N PRO A 102 20.30 5.59 5.84
CA PRO A 102 19.49 4.42 6.09
C PRO A 102 20.45 3.31 6.40
N ASP A 103 20.55 2.99 7.70
CA ASP A 103 21.47 2.00 8.21
C ASP A 103 21.11 0.75 7.41
N ALA A 104 22.04 0.24 6.60
CA ALA A 104 21.83 -0.95 5.79
C ALA A 104 21.44 -2.18 6.65
N ARG A 105 21.39 -2.00 7.98
CA ARG A 105 21.12 -2.95 9.05
C ARG A 105 19.75 -2.81 9.70
N VAL A 106 18.95 -1.79 9.41
CA VAL A 106 17.52 -1.88 9.69
C VAL A 106 16.87 -2.32 8.40
N PRO A 107 16.63 -3.63 8.19
CA PRO A 107 15.87 -4.06 7.04
C PRO A 107 14.55 -3.32 7.12
N SER A 108 14.35 -2.33 6.24
CA SER A 108 13.02 -1.82 5.91
C SER A 108 12.15 -3.07 5.86
N GLN A 109 11.17 -3.17 6.76
CA GLN A 109 10.48 -4.41 7.04
C GLN A 109 9.83 -4.84 5.73
N LYS A 110 10.56 -5.63 4.92
CA LYS A 110 10.13 -6.06 3.60
C LYS A 110 8.77 -6.65 3.85
N ASN A 111 7.80 -6.22 3.05
CA ASN A 111 6.43 -6.67 3.16
C ASN A 111 6.41 -8.16 3.53
N PRO A 112 5.85 -8.55 4.69
CA PRO A 112 6.00 -9.90 5.23
C PRO A 112 5.59 -10.97 4.21
N MET A 113 4.59 -10.65 3.37
CA MET A 113 4.19 -11.50 2.25
C MET A 113 5.28 -11.68 1.18
N LEU A 114 5.98 -10.62 0.78
CA LEU A 114 7.06 -10.71 -0.21
C LEU A 114 8.25 -11.50 0.34
N LYS A 115 8.59 -11.30 1.62
CA LYS A 115 9.65 -12.06 2.28
C LYS A 115 9.30 -13.55 2.35
N ALA A 116 8.05 -13.88 2.70
CA ALA A 116 7.58 -15.25 2.73
C ALA A 116 7.52 -15.87 1.32
N LEU A 117 7.12 -15.09 0.32
CA LEU A 117 7.12 -15.50 -1.08
C LEU A 117 8.54 -15.81 -1.57
N GLU A 118 9.51 -14.94 -1.28
CA GLU A 118 10.93 -15.14 -1.61
C GLU A 118 11.43 -16.48 -1.07
N GLY A 119 11.29 -16.71 0.25
CA GLY A 119 11.72 -17.96 0.87
C GLY A 119 10.93 -19.19 0.38
N ALA A 120 9.66 -19.03 0.03
CA ALA A 120 8.86 -20.15 -0.50
C ALA A 120 9.25 -20.50 -1.95
N LEU A 121 9.58 -19.51 -2.78
CA LEU A 121 10.06 -19.72 -4.14
C LEU A 121 11.46 -20.35 -4.17
N GLU A 122 12.32 -20.04 -3.19
CA GLU A 122 13.62 -20.70 -3.03
C GLU A 122 13.50 -22.21 -2.76
N SER A 123 12.36 -22.66 -2.21
CA SER A 123 12.06 -24.08 -2.00
C SER A 123 11.49 -24.79 -3.24
N LEU A 124 11.15 -24.03 -4.29
CA LEU A 124 10.69 -24.59 -5.56
C LEU A 124 11.89 -25.20 -6.32
N ASP A 125 11.61 -26.19 -7.17
CA ASP A 125 12.63 -26.79 -8.02
C ASP A 125 13.26 -25.75 -8.97
N LYS A 126 14.57 -25.57 -8.84
CA LYS A 126 15.35 -24.63 -9.66
C LYS A 126 15.42 -25.08 -11.12
N GLU A 127 15.33 -26.39 -11.39
CA GLU A 127 15.30 -26.91 -12.76
C GLU A 127 13.99 -26.50 -13.45
N LEU A 128 12.87 -26.53 -12.73
CA LEU A 128 11.58 -26.06 -13.24
C LEU A 128 11.63 -24.56 -13.58
N LEU A 129 12.11 -23.71 -12.66
CA LEU A 129 12.22 -22.28 -12.91
C LEU A 129 13.12 -21.96 -14.12
N THR A 130 14.24 -22.68 -14.24
CA THR A 130 15.17 -22.53 -15.36
C THR A 130 14.54 -22.99 -16.68
N SER A 131 13.79 -24.09 -16.67
CA SER A 131 13.09 -24.62 -17.86
C SER A 131 12.02 -23.66 -18.42
N LEU A 132 11.45 -22.81 -17.55
CA LEU A 132 10.42 -21.84 -17.89
C LEU A 132 10.98 -20.45 -18.20
N ASP A 133 12.30 -20.27 -18.13
CA ASP A 133 12.98 -18.98 -18.22
C ASP A 133 12.42 -17.97 -17.20
N LEU A 134 12.31 -18.42 -15.94
CA LEU A 134 11.78 -17.65 -14.82
C LEU A 134 12.86 -17.44 -13.76
N THR A 135 12.94 -16.22 -13.24
CA THR A 135 13.75 -15.89 -12.07
C THR A 135 12.84 -15.59 -10.87
N ILE A 136 13.35 -15.88 -9.67
CA ILE A 136 12.67 -15.54 -8.41
C ILE A 136 12.42 -14.03 -8.34
N GLU A 137 13.38 -13.21 -8.78
CA GLU A 137 13.27 -11.76 -8.83
C GLU A 137 12.13 -11.27 -9.74
N ALA A 138 11.92 -11.90 -10.90
CA ALA A 138 10.81 -11.56 -11.81
C ALA A 138 9.44 -11.91 -11.19
N LEU A 139 9.35 -13.02 -10.45
CA LEU A 139 8.12 -13.42 -9.76
C LEU A 139 7.81 -12.48 -8.57
N ILE A 140 8.82 -12.12 -7.78
CA ILE A 140 8.66 -11.20 -6.64
C ILE A 140 8.30 -9.80 -7.12
N SER A 141 9.03 -9.26 -8.10
CA SER A 141 8.82 -7.89 -8.60
C SER A 141 7.46 -7.69 -9.27
N SER A 142 6.87 -8.75 -9.82
CA SER A 142 5.54 -8.72 -10.42
C SER A 142 4.41 -9.11 -9.46
N PHE A 143 4.72 -9.52 -8.22
CA PHE A 143 3.73 -9.84 -7.20
C PHE A 143 3.21 -8.56 -6.54
N PRO A 144 1.89 -8.44 -6.26
CA PRO A 144 1.34 -7.24 -5.66
C PRO A 144 1.87 -6.99 -4.25
N THR A 145 2.18 -5.73 -3.97
CA THR A 145 2.55 -5.27 -2.62
C THR A 145 1.33 -5.05 -1.73
N ALA A 146 0.15 -4.84 -2.33
CA ALA A 146 -1.10 -4.60 -1.63
C ALA A 146 -1.92 -5.87 -1.46
N TYR A 147 -2.53 -6.03 -0.29
CA TYR A 147 -3.46 -7.10 0.04
C TYR A 147 -4.38 -6.64 1.18
N THR A 148 -5.49 -7.36 1.39
CA THR A 148 -6.43 -7.07 2.48
C THR A 148 -6.51 -8.27 3.42
N ILE A 149 -6.47 -8.02 4.73
CA ILE A 149 -6.62 -9.07 5.75
C ILE A 149 -8.07 -9.08 6.26
N TYR A 150 -8.75 -10.21 6.08
CA TYR A 150 -10.04 -10.56 6.68
C TYR A 150 -9.87 -11.82 7.52
N LYS A 151 -9.35 -11.69 8.76
CA LYS A 151 -9.02 -12.88 9.58
C LYS A 151 -10.18 -13.90 9.60
N PRO A 152 -9.90 -15.19 9.36
CA PRO A 152 -8.59 -15.85 9.22
C PRO A 152 -8.03 -15.91 7.78
N MET A 153 -8.49 -15.05 6.87
CA MET A 153 -8.21 -15.07 5.43
C MET A 153 -7.47 -13.80 4.96
N VAL A 154 -6.54 -13.96 4.02
CA VAL A 154 -5.94 -12.84 3.25
C VAL A 154 -6.51 -12.84 1.84
N LEU A 155 -6.92 -11.66 1.36
CA LEU A 155 -7.46 -11.45 0.02
C LEU A 155 -6.42 -10.74 -0.86
N LEU A 156 -6.06 -11.40 -1.95
CA LEU A 156 -5.18 -10.87 -2.98
C LEU A 156 -5.97 -10.11 -4.06
N PRO A 157 -5.36 -9.09 -4.70
CA PRO A 157 -5.94 -8.43 -5.86
C PRO A 157 -6.32 -9.38 -7.02
N PRO A 158 -7.30 -9.03 -7.87
CA PRO A 158 -7.73 -9.85 -9.01
C PRO A 158 -6.60 -10.20 -9.99
N ASN A 159 -5.67 -9.28 -10.17
CA ASN A 159 -4.58 -9.35 -11.14
C ASN A 159 -3.28 -9.94 -10.57
N THR A 160 -3.34 -10.58 -9.40
CA THR A 160 -2.13 -11.10 -8.72
C THR A 160 -1.38 -12.12 -9.56
N LEU A 161 -2.11 -13.01 -10.24
CA LEU A 161 -1.52 -14.10 -11.02
C LEU A 161 -1.56 -13.86 -12.53
N THR A 162 -1.94 -12.66 -12.97
CA THR A 162 -2.12 -12.34 -14.40
C THR A 162 -0.85 -11.77 -15.04
N SER A 163 0.21 -11.53 -14.27
CA SER A 163 1.47 -11.05 -14.85
C SER A 163 2.13 -12.15 -15.68
N PRO A 164 2.95 -11.80 -16.70
CA PRO A 164 3.59 -12.80 -17.55
C PRO A 164 4.38 -13.90 -16.81
N PRO A 165 5.25 -13.60 -15.81
CA PRO A 165 6.00 -14.65 -15.13
C PRO A 165 5.09 -15.56 -14.29
N TRP A 166 4.07 -15.01 -13.65
CA TRP A 166 3.09 -15.79 -12.89
C TRP A 166 2.21 -16.66 -13.79
N SER A 167 1.75 -16.12 -14.93
CA SER A 167 0.94 -16.86 -15.90
C SER A 167 1.70 -18.04 -16.51
N LYS A 168 3.00 -17.86 -16.81
CA LYS A 168 3.89 -18.95 -17.26
C LYS A 168 3.97 -20.04 -16.20
N LEU A 169 4.29 -19.67 -14.95
CA LEU A 169 4.42 -20.61 -13.83
C LEU A 169 3.13 -21.39 -13.56
N THR A 170 1.99 -20.71 -13.50
CA THR A 170 0.69 -21.36 -13.22
C THR A 170 0.23 -22.25 -14.37
N SER A 171 0.57 -21.91 -15.62
CA SER A 171 0.20 -22.72 -16.79
C SER A 171 1.02 -24.01 -16.90
N SER A 172 2.30 -23.98 -16.49
CA SER A 172 3.17 -25.18 -16.46
C SER A 172 2.87 -26.13 -15.30
N LEU A 173 2.19 -25.63 -14.27
CA LEU A 173 1.84 -26.38 -13.05
C LEU A 173 0.39 -26.90 -13.10
N ALA A 174 -0.25 -26.89 -14.27
CA ALA A 174 -1.49 -27.63 -14.46
C ALA A 174 -1.24 -29.12 -14.13
N PRO A 175 -2.22 -29.84 -13.53
CA PRO A 175 -2.03 -31.22 -13.08
C PRO A 175 -1.39 -32.10 -14.18
N PRO A 176 -0.36 -32.92 -13.87
CA PRO A 176 -0.12 -33.57 -12.57
C PRO A 176 1.12 -33.07 -11.79
N THR A 177 1.69 -31.92 -12.13
CA THR A 177 2.94 -31.35 -11.59
C THR A 177 2.74 -30.51 -10.31
N PRO A 178 3.82 -30.08 -9.59
CA PRO A 178 3.77 -29.88 -8.14
C PRO A 178 2.82 -28.78 -7.65
N ASP A 179 2.26 -29.05 -6.49
CA ASP A 179 1.27 -28.22 -5.82
C ASP A 179 1.91 -26.92 -5.31
N LEU A 180 1.40 -25.75 -5.75
CA LEU A 180 1.81 -24.43 -5.23
C LEU A 180 1.29 -24.18 -3.79
N THR A 181 0.51 -25.10 -3.22
CA THR A 181 -0.03 -25.00 -1.85
C THR A 181 1.00 -24.66 -0.78
N PRO A 182 2.24 -25.18 -0.76
CA PRO A 182 3.23 -24.79 0.24
C PRO A 182 3.55 -23.29 0.19
N ILE A 183 3.64 -22.72 -1.03
CA ILE A 183 3.86 -21.28 -1.23
C ILE A 183 2.65 -20.51 -0.68
N TRP A 184 1.43 -20.89 -1.07
CA TRP A 184 0.21 -20.21 -0.59
C TRP A 184 0.02 -20.27 0.92
N LYS A 185 0.36 -21.41 1.55
CA LYS A 185 0.34 -21.55 3.01
C LYS A 185 1.38 -20.65 3.68
N ALA A 186 2.60 -20.58 3.15
CA ALA A 186 3.64 -19.70 3.67
C ALA A 186 3.23 -18.23 3.61
N LEU A 187 2.62 -17.80 2.51
CA LEU A 187 2.09 -16.44 2.35
C LEU A 187 1.02 -16.12 3.41
N ALA A 188 0.00 -16.98 3.55
CA ALA A 188 -1.06 -16.75 4.54
C ALA A 188 -0.50 -16.69 5.97
N ALA A 189 0.39 -17.62 6.34
CA ALA A 189 1.00 -17.68 7.66
C ALA A 189 1.83 -16.43 7.99
N SER A 190 2.51 -15.85 6.99
CA SER A 190 3.34 -14.65 7.18
C SER A 190 2.59 -13.42 7.70
N VAL A 191 1.27 -13.39 7.50
CA VAL A 191 0.38 -12.31 7.94
C VAL A 191 -0.61 -12.78 9.03
N GLY A 192 -0.35 -13.93 9.65
CA GLY A 192 -1.19 -14.50 10.70
C GLY A 192 -2.57 -14.97 10.21
N CYS A 193 -2.67 -15.39 8.96
CA CYS A 193 -3.87 -15.96 8.34
C CYS A 193 -3.66 -17.44 8.02
N THR A 194 -4.75 -18.18 7.81
CA THR A 194 -4.72 -19.59 7.41
C THR A 194 -5.26 -19.82 6.01
N HIS A 195 -6.07 -18.87 5.50
CA HIS A 195 -6.66 -18.94 4.16
C HIS A 195 -6.12 -17.82 3.28
N LEU A 196 -5.97 -18.11 2.00
CA LEU A 196 -5.62 -17.15 0.96
C LEU A 196 -6.68 -17.24 -0.14
N ALA A 197 -7.25 -16.10 -0.51
CA ALA A 197 -8.22 -15.98 -1.57
C ALA A 197 -7.74 -14.99 -2.63
N LEU A 198 -8.05 -15.26 -3.89
CA LEU A 198 -7.87 -14.31 -4.98
C LEU A 198 -9.21 -13.66 -5.28
N ASN A 199 -9.26 -12.33 -5.29
CA ASN A 199 -10.48 -11.60 -5.58
C ASN A 199 -10.84 -11.73 -7.07
N ALA A 200 -11.54 -12.77 -7.48
CA ALA A 200 -12.15 -12.81 -8.80
C ALA A 200 -13.37 -11.88 -8.76
N GLY A 201 -13.31 -10.75 -9.46
CA GLY A 201 -14.43 -9.81 -9.52
C GLY A 201 -15.74 -10.52 -9.88
N ILE A 202 -16.86 -10.06 -9.30
CA ILE A 202 -18.18 -10.65 -9.57
C ILE A 202 -18.50 -10.42 -11.06
N PRO A 203 -18.68 -11.46 -11.89
CA PRO A 203 -19.04 -11.27 -13.29
C PRO A 203 -20.38 -10.51 -13.38
N LEU A 204 -20.42 -9.46 -14.19
CA LEU A 204 -21.68 -8.81 -14.53
C LEU A 204 -22.56 -9.86 -15.20
N ARG A 205 -23.73 -10.12 -14.61
CA ARG A 205 -24.73 -11.02 -15.15
C ARG A 205 -25.09 -10.49 -16.53
N SER A 206 -24.63 -11.14 -17.60
CA SER A 206 -25.08 -10.78 -18.94
C SER A 206 -26.59 -11.02 -18.95
N ALA A 207 -27.36 -9.96 -19.19
CA ALA A 207 -28.81 -10.03 -19.29
C ALA A 207 -29.19 -10.77 -20.59
N SER A 208 -28.99 -12.08 -20.64
CA SER A 208 -29.46 -12.93 -21.73
C SER A 208 -29.50 -14.39 -21.30
N ASN A 209 -30.24 -14.69 -20.24
CA ASN A 209 -30.91 -15.98 -20.16
C ASN A 209 -32.40 -15.67 -19.90
N PRO A 210 -33.32 -16.01 -20.81
CA PRO A 210 -34.73 -16.05 -20.43
C PRO A 210 -34.87 -16.99 -19.23
N PRO A 211 -35.79 -16.70 -18.29
CA PRO A 211 -35.97 -17.56 -17.12
C PRO A 211 -36.23 -19.00 -17.59
N PRO A 212 -35.64 -20.02 -16.92
CA PRO A 212 -36.08 -21.38 -17.14
C PRO A 212 -37.58 -21.41 -16.87
N ASN A 213 -38.35 -21.84 -17.86
CA ASN A 213 -39.79 -22.05 -17.72
C ASN A 213 -40.04 -22.76 -16.38
N PRO A 214 -40.93 -22.24 -15.51
CA PRO A 214 -41.27 -22.95 -14.30
C PRO A 214 -41.83 -24.32 -14.69
N PRO A 215 -41.43 -25.42 -14.03
CA PRO A 215 -42.11 -26.69 -14.21
C PRO A 215 -43.59 -26.47 -13.82
N SER A 216 -44.48 -26.69 -14.78
CA SER A 216 -45.92 -26.74 -14.54
C SER A 216 -46.21 -27.83 -13.50
N ASN A 217 -46.33 -27.44 -12.23
CA ASN A 217 -46.89 -28.29 -11.20
C ASN A 217 -48.04 -27.53 -10.51
N PRO A 218 -49.29 -28.01 -10.58
CA PRO A 218 -50.46 -27.30 -10.06
C PRO A 218 -50.71 -27.69 -8.59
N ALA A 219 -49.95 -27.11 -7.67
CA ALA A 219 -50.19 -27.02 -6.22
C ALA A 219 -48.92 -26.32 -5.69
N GLU A 220 -48.94 -25.11 -5.15
CA GLU A 220 -49.65 -24.70 -3.95
C GLU A 220 -49.82 -23.17 -4.01
N ARG A 221 -51.06 -22.70 -3.92
CA ARG A 221 -51.39 -21.27 -3.78
C ARG A 221 -51.21 -20.91 -2.31
N ASN A 222 -50.07 -20.33 -1.96
CA ASN A 222 -49.89 -19.71 -0.64
C ASN A 222 -50.45 -18.28 -0.69
N THR A 223 -51.65 -18.11 -0.14
CA THR A 223 -52.36 -16.84 0.00
C THR A 223 -51.71 -15.99 1.10
N ASN A 224 -51.03 -14.92 0.72
CA ASN A 224 -50.76 -13.77 1.58
C ASN A 224 -51.08 -12.49 0.79
N GLU A 225 -52.37 -12.21 0.63
CA GLU A 225 -52.83 -10.87 0.28
C GLU A 225 -53.29 -10.14 1.55
N PRO A 226 -52.95 -8.86 1.75
CA PRO A 226 -53.47 -8.07 2.87
C PRO A 226 -54.95 -7.69 2.62
N PRO A 227 -55.78 -7.55 3.67
CA PRO A 227 -57.20 -7.28 3.50
C PRO A 227 -57.44 -5.86 2.99
N THR A 228 -58.03 -5.75 1.80
CA THR A 228 -58.62 -4.53 1.26
C THR A 228 -59.99 -4.27 1.88
N SER A 229 -60.20 -3.03 2.34
CA SER A 229 -61.41 -2.52 2.99
C SER A 229 -62.70 -2.68 2.16
N PRO A 230 -63.88 -2.79 2.80
CA PRO A 230 -65.15 -2.95 2.08
C PRO A 230 -65.69 -1.64 1.49
N PRO A 231 -66.49 -1.70 0.40
CA PRO A 231 -67.09 -0.53 -0.24
C PRO A 231 -68.32 -0.02 0.52
N PRO A 232 -68.74 1.25 0.31
CA PRO A 232 -69.93 1.82 0.93
C PRO A 232 -71.20 1.29 0.23
N ALA A 233 -72.23 1.03 1.04
CA ALA A 233 -73.56 0.61 0.60
C ALA A 233 -74.47 1.85 0.34
N PRO A 234 -75.62 1.67 -0.33
CA PRO A 234 -76.26 2.65 -1.22
C PRO A 234 -76.97 3.83 -0.53
#